data_AF-A0A846YRL4-F1
#
_entry.id   AF-A0A846YRL4-F1
#
_cell.length_a   1.000
_cell.length_b   1.000
_cell.length_c   1.000
_cell.angle_alpha   90.00
_cell.angle_beta   90.00
_cell.angle_gamma   90.00
#
_symmetry.space_group_name_H-M   'P 1'
#
loop_
_entity.id
_entity.type
_entity.pdbx_description
1 polymer ?
#
loop_
_entity_poly.entity_id
_entity_poly.type
_entity_poly.pdbx_seq_one_letter_code
_entity_poly.pdbx_strand_id
1 'polypeptide(L)'
;MLPALERLPDARRYIDNGDYFVVHAPRQTGKTTSLSDLAGTLTAEGGYFAVRLSCEAASAFGDDIGAVEQVILNRIRAAARAATDKSELLPPDPWPEVTPGTALTEALTAWVARCPRPLVLFFDEIDSLTGAGLINTLRQLRDGYTGDRERFVYSVVLCGLRDVRDYKAAAGGDPTRLGSSSPFNIKVRSIRIEDFTRAEVTALYAQHTAETGQGFSDRALDLAYFYTQGQPWLVNALAAEVIEEMGIESTITEDHIDRAKERLIVTRATHLDSLADKLSEARVQRVIEPLIAGVNPTVDSTFNDAFGYVADLGLIAPDSPVRIANPIYKEVIVRVLGSGIERVITAAPAGFRLSDGRLDFSLLLTEFASFWKLHGEILSGDQKYHEVAPQMVLMAFLHRIVNGGGYVDREYGVGRGRIDLLVRQPYTDSAGRPAVQREALELKVWRDDDQTDPLAQGLVQLDSYLDRLELPTGVLVVFDRRRKAAPITERTQFSDVTSPAGRSIVLLRA
;
A
#
# COMPACT_ATOMS: atom_id res chain seq x y z
N MET A 1 20.23 2.51 -5.81
CA MET A 1 18.94 3.12 -6.23
C MET A 1 18.95 3.34 -7.74
N LEU A 2 17.78 3.33 -8.38
CA LEU A 2 17.70 3.77 -9.78
C LEU A 2 17.82 5.30 -9.87
N PRO A 3 18.45 5.84 -10.92
CA PRO A 3 18.55 7.28 -11.14
C PRO A 3 17.18 7.99 -11.16
N ALA A 4 17.09 9.19 -10.59
CA ALA A 4 15.82 9.92 -10.53
C ALA A 4 15.19 10.21 -11.89
N LEU A 5 16.00 10.45 -12.93
CA LEU A 5 15.53 10.72 -14.29
C LEU A 5 14.89 9.50 -14.96
N GLU A 6 15.26 8.28 -14.54
CA GLU A 6 14.59 7.06 -14.99
C GLU A 6 13.22 6.92 -14.30
N ARG A 7 13.10 7.36 -13.05
CA ARG A 7 11.84 7.34 -12.27
C ARG A 7 10.87 8.47 -12.59
N LEU A 8 11.35 9.56 -13.19
CA LEU A 8 10.59 10.75 -13.54
C LEU A 8 10.78 11.08 -15.03
N PRO A 9 10.33 10.21 -15.95
CA PRO A 9 10.40 10.50 -17.37
C PRO A 9 9.63 11.81 -17.63
N ASP A 10 10.17 12.65 -18.52
CA ASP A 10 9.73 14.02 -18.81
C ASP A 10 9.99 15.10 -17.75
N ALA A 11 10.33 14.80 -16.48
CA ALA A 11 10.54 15.86 -15.49
C ALA A 11 11.62 16.84 -15.93
N ARG A 12 12.72 16.35 -16.52
CA ARG A 12 13.75 17.19 -17.11
C ARG A 12 13.20 18.10 -18.22
N ARG A 13 12.42 17.53 -19.14
CA ARG A 13 11.81 18.29 -20.26
C ARG A 13 10.90 19.40 -19.76
N TYR A 14 10.08 19.15 -18.73
CA TYR A 14 9.22 20.18 -18.14
C TYR A 14 10.03 21.26 -17.42
N ILE A 15 11.08 20.88 -16.70
CA ILE A 15 11.99 21.84 -16.07
C ILE A 15 12.67 22.70 -17.13
N ASP A 16 13.20 22.11 -18.20
CA ASP A 16 13.87 22.83 -19.29
C ASP A 16 12.92 23.77 -20.07
N ASN A 17 11.62 23.47 -20.06
CA ASN A 17 10.57 24.37 -20.60
C ASN A 17 10.15 25.45 -19.59
N GLY A 18 10.58 25.33 -18.34
CA GLY A 18 10.15 26.20 -17.25
C GLY A 18 8.69 25.98 -16.84
N ASP A 19 8.17 24.77 -17.02
CA ASP A 19 6.80 24.43 -16.68
C ASP A 19 6.64 24.27 -15.17
N TYR A 20 5.45 24.59 -14.65
CA TYR A 20 5.03 24.19 -13.30
C TYR A 20 4.22 22.91 -13.42
N PHE A 21 4.61 21.87 -12.68
CA PHE A 21 4.01 20.55 -12.81
C PHE A 21 3.91 19.83 -11.47
N VAL A 22 3.11 18.77 -11.49
CA VAL A 22 2.79 17.98 -10.31
C VAL A 22 3.48 16.64 -10.42
N VAL A 23 4.07 16.19 -9.33
CA VAL A 23 4.54 14.81 -9.17
C VAL A 23 3.69 14.15 -8.10
N HIS A 24 2.92 13.14 -8.47
CA HIS A 24 2.10 12.41 -7.50
C HIS A 24 2.44 10.93 -7.52
N ALA A 25 2.44 10.31 -6.34
CA ALA A 25 2.54 8.86 -6.22
C ALA A 25 2.09 8.41 -4.83
N PRO A 26 1.68 7.15 -4.66
CA PRO A 26 1.38 6.59 -3.34
C PRO A 26 2.51 6.76 -2.32
N ARG A 27 2.20 6.56 -1.04
CA ARG A 27 3.21 6.55 0.03
C ARG A 27 4.29 5.50 -0.30
N GLN A 28 5.53 5.80 0.10
CA GLN A 28 6.66 4.86 0.03
C GLN A 28 7.06 4.41 -1.41
N THR A 29 6.83 5.26 -2.40
CA THR A 29 7.26 5.06 -3.80
C THR A 29 8.61 5.72 -4.14
N GLY A 30 9.33 6.22 -3.12
CA GLY A 30 10.63 6.88 -3.31
C GLY A 30 10.56 8.31 -3.85
N LYS A 31 9.41 9.01 -3.72
CA LYS A 31 9.22 10.40 -4.18
C LYS A 31 10.31 11.35 -3.65
N THR A 32 10.39 11.50 -2.34
CA THR A 32 11.35 12.41 -1.66
C THR A 32 12.78 12.14 -2.11
N THR A 33 13.14 10.87 -2.25
CA THR A 33 14.48 10.47 -2.67
C THR A 33 14.73 10.82 -4.14
N SER A 34 13.78 10.53 -5.03
CA SER A 34 13.88 10.86 -6.47
C SER A 34 13.97 12.38 -6.68
N LEU A 35 13.20 13.17 -5.93
CA LEU A 35 13.24 14.63 -6.02
C LEU A 35 14.54 15.21 -5.46
N SER A 36 15.08 14.64 -4.39
CA SER A 36 16.35 15.07 -3.80
C SER A 36 17.51 14.81 -4.77
N ASP A 37 17.55 13.62 -5.39
CA ASP A 37 18.55 13.24 -6.39
C ASP A 37 18.46 14.13 -7.65
N LEU A 38 17.25 14.41 -8.14
CA LEU A 38 17.04 15.32 -9.27
C LEU A 38 17.50 16.75 -8.93
N ALA A 39 17.17 17.27 -7.75
CA ALA A 39 17.60 18.60 -7.32
C ALA A 39 19.14 18.70 -7.19
N GLY A 40 19.77 17.66 -6.65
CA GLY A 40 21.23 17.56 -6.58
C GLY A 40 21.87 17.55 -7.97
N THR A 41 21.34 16.73 -8.88
CA THR A 41 21.82 16.62 -10.27
C THR A 41 21.72 17.95 -11.01
N LEU A 42 20.56 18.60 -10.99
CA LEU A 42 20.34 19.90 -11.66
C LEU A 42 21.28 21.00 -11.13
N THR A 43 21.55 21.00 -9.82
CA THR A 43 22.46 21.96 -9.20
C THR A 43 23.92 21.67 -9.57
N ALA A 44 24.31 20.39 -9.63
CA ALA A 44 25.65 19.95 -9.97
C ALA A 44 26.00 20.21 -11.45
N GLU A 45 25.04 20.06 -12.36
CA GLU A 45 25.19 20.41 -13.79
C GLU A 45 25.44 21.90 -14.03
N GLY A 46 25.05 22.76 -13.09
CA GLY A 46 25.31 24.20 -13.13
C GLY A 46 24.31 25.03 -13.92
N GLY A 47 23.40 24.41 -14.68
CA GLY A 47 22.34 25.10 -15.43
C GLY A 47 21.24 25.70 -14.56
N TYR A 48 21.01 25.13 -13.37
CA TYR A 48 19.98 25.56 -12.43
C TYR A 48 20.54 25.68 -11.02
N PHE A 49 19.79 26.37 -10.14
CA PHE A 49 19.88 26.13 -8.71
C PHE A 49 18.58 25.53 -8.22
N ALA A 50 18.65 24.26 -7.84
CA ALA A 50 17.49 23.43 -7.56
C ALA A 50 17.45 23.06 -6.07
N VAL A 51 16.30 23.28 -5.44
CA VAL A 51 16.16 23.11 -3.98
C VAL A 51 14.87 22.39 -3.65
N ARG A 52 14.96 21.34 -2.82
CA ARG A 52 13.80 20.62 -2.28
C ARG A 52 13.49 21.07 -0.86
N LEU A 53 12.22 21.36 -0.59
CA LEU A 53 11.69 21.64 0.74
C LEU A 53 10.55 20.67 1.07
N SER A 54 10.33 20.37 2.35
CA SER A 54 9.10 19.73 2.82
C SER A 54 8.12 20.78 3.36
N CYS A 55 6.85 20.63 2.98
CA CYS A 55 5.74 21.43 3.48
C CYS A 55 5.15 20.92 4.79
N GLU A 56 5.55 19.74 5.27
CA GLU A 56 4.93 19.06 6.42
C GLU A 56 4.91 19.92 7.68
N ALA A 57 6.00 20.64 7.96
CA ALA A 57 6.09 21.50 9.13
C ALA A 57 5.07 22.66 9.13
N ALA A 58 4.60 23.09 7.96
CA ALA A 58 3.61 24.16 7.85
C ALA A 58 2.17 23.64 8.05
N SER A 59 1.94 22.33 8.01
CA SER A 59 0.61 21.72 8.23
C SER A 59 0.04 22.04 9.61
N ALA A 60 0.90 22.22 10.63
CA ALA A 60 0.50 22.52 12.01
C ALA A 60 -0.25 23.86 12.16
N PHE A 61 -0.15 24.75 11.18
CA PHE A 61 -0.72 26.10 11.22
C PHE A 61 -2.06 26.22 10.48
N GLY A 62 -2.46 25.19 9.73
CA GLY A 62 -3.78 25.10 9.09
C GLY A 62 -4.14 26.33 8.26
N ASP A 63 -5.10 27.11 8.76
CA ASP A 63 -5.65 28.30 8.09
C ASP A 63 -4.91 29.62 8.42
N ASP A 64 -3.90 29.59 9.30
CA ASP A 64 -3.05 30.76 9.57
C ASP A 64 -2.07 30.99 8.40
N ILE A 65 -2.52 31.79 7.43
CA ILE A 65 -1.77 32.12 6.22
C ILE A 65 -0.38 32.68 6.53
N GLY A 66 -0.26 33.60 7.49
CA GLY A 66 1.01 34.26 7.80
C GLY A 66 2.02 33.28 8.40
N ALA A 67 1.57 32.42 9.32
CA ALA A 67 2.43 31.41 9.91
C ALA A 67 2.86 30.34 8.89
N VAL A 68 1.93 29.88 8.03
CA VAL A 68 2.24 28.95 6.92
C VAL A 68 3.33 29.51 6.01
N GLU A 69 3.18 30.76 5.56
CA GLU A 69 4.16 31.43 4.71
C GLU A 69 5.54 31.52 5.37
N GLN A 70 5.59 31.96 6.63
CA GLN A 70 6.84 32.07 7.36
C GLN A 70 7.55 30.72 7.52
N VAL A 71 6.82 29.65 7.82
CA VAL A 71 7.39 28.31 7.92
C VAL A 71 7.92 27.83 6.57
N ILE A 72 7.17 28.02 5.48
CA ILE A 72 7.62 27.66 4.13
C ILE A 72 8.90 28.44 3.78
N LEU A 73 8.93 29.75 3.99
CA LEU A 73 10.10 30.59 3.71
C LEU A 73 11.33 30.20 4.53
N ASN A 74 11.12 29.81 5.80
CA ASN A 74 12.20 29.28 6.64
C ASN A 74 12.72 27.93 6.12
N ARG A 75 11.83 27.04 5.66
CA ARG A 75 12.21 25.76 5.05
C ARG A 75 12.96 25.94 3.74
N ILE A 76 12.54 26.89 2.91
CA ILE A 76 13.26 27.28 1.68
C ILE A 76 14.69 27.72 2.03
N ARG A 77 14.85 28.64 2.99
CA ARG A 77 16.17 29.13 3.40
C ARG A 77 17.04 28.02 3.95
N ALA A 78 16.49 27.16 4.82
CA ALA A 78 17.21 26.03 5.39
C ALA A 78 17.68 25.05 4.31
N ALA A 79 16.82 24.72 3.35
CA ALA A 79 17.15 23.82 2.26
C ALA A 79 18.21 24.42 1.33
N ALA A 80 18.13 25.71 1.02
CA ALA A 80 19.14 26.40 0.20
C ALA A 80 20.53 26.38 0.88
N ARG A 81 20.58 26.64 2.19
CA ARG A 81 21.83 26.57 2.99
C ARG A 81 22.39 25.15 3.06
N ALA A 82 21.53 24.14 3.11
CA ALA A 82 21.98 22.75 3.08
C ALA A 82 22.53 22.34 1.70
N ALA A 83 22.06 22.97 0.62
CA ALA A 83 22.45 22.63 -0.75
C ALA A 83 23.76 23.30 -1.19
N THR A 84 24.16 24.43 -0.60
CA THR A 84 25.35 25.18 -1.03
C THR A 84 25.84 26.18 0.02
N ASP A 85 27.16 26.38 0.06
CA ASP A 85 27.81 27.45 0.83
C ASP A 85 28.01 28.76 0.02
N LYS A 86 27.63 28.76 -1.27
CA LYS A 86 27.82 29.93 -2.16
C LYS A 86 26.78 31.00 -1.88
N SER A 87 27.21 32.11 -1.28
CA SER A 87 26.34 33.22 -0.85
C SER A 87 25.55 33.92 -1.97
N GLU A 88 26.02 33.82 -3.22
CA GLU A 88 25.33 34.33 -4.42
C GLU A 88 24.11 33.49 -4.82
N LEU A 89 24.06 32.21 -4.45
CA LEU A 89 22.92 31.32 -4.71
C LEU A 89 21.88 31.38 -3.58
N LEU A 90 22.26 31.86 -2.39
CA LEU A 90 21.38 31.89 -1.22
C LEU A 90 20.33 33.00 -1.29
N PRO A 91 19.15 32.78 -0.67
CA PRO A 91 18.12 33.81 -0.57
C PRO A 91 18.58 35.00 0.28
N PRO A 92 17.91 36.16 0.14
CA PRO A 92 18.15 37.31 1.00
C PRO A 92 17.92 36.97 2.49
N ASP A 93 18.75 37.57 3.34
CA ASP A 93 18.66 37.47 4.79
C ASP A 93 18.80 38.89 5.39
N PRO A 94 17.71 39.47 5.95
CA PRO A 94 16.37 38.90 6.11
C PRO A 94 15.58 38.80 4.79
N TRP A 95 14.44 38.11 4.83
CA TRP A 95 13.44 38.22 3.75
C TRP A 95 12.85 39.64 3.73
N PRO A 96 12.29 40.12 2.61
CA PRO A 96 11.57 41.38 2.57
C PRO A 96 10.43 41.40 3.60
N GLU A 97 10.28 42.52 4.33
CA GLU A 97 9.12 42.73 5.21
C GLU A 97 7.88 43.06 4.38
N VAL A 98 6.88 42.20 4.46
CA VAL A 98 5.68 42.24 3.60
C VAL A 98 4.45 41.79 4.36
N THR A 99 3.28 42.10 3.82
CA THR A 99 2.00 41.72 4.42
C THR A 99 1.77 40.20 4.29
N PRO A 100 1.22 39.53 5.33
CA PRO A 100 0.76 38.15 5.21
C PRO A 100 -0.20 37.97 4.04
N GLY A 101 -0.02 36.90 3.26
CA GLY A 101 -0.78 36.64 2.03
C GLY A 101 0.00 36.94 0.75
N THR A 102 1.10 37.69 0.81
CA THR A 102 1.98 37.97 -0.34
C THR A 102 3.44 37.58 -0.09
N ALA A 103 3.74 37.02 1.08
CA ALA A 103 5.12 36.85 1.53
C ALA A 103 5.92 35.86 0.67
N LEU A 104 5.29 34.81 0.17
CA LEU A 104 5.94 33.83 -0.68
C LEU A 104 6.31 34.44 -2.04
N THR A 105 5.39 35.16 -2.68
CA THR A 105 5.64 35.82 -3.96
C THR A 105 6.80 36.82 -3.84
N GLU A 106 6.73 37.75 -2.89
CA GLU A 106 7.73 38.81 -2.75
C GLU A 106 9.13 38.27 -2.39
N ALA A 107 9.18 37.29 -1.48
CA ALA A 107 10.43 36.65 -1.10
C ALA A 107 11.07 35.88 -2.27
N LEU A 108 10.29 35.12 -3.04
CA LEU A 108 10.78 34.37 -4.19
C LEU A 108 11.26 35.29 -5.31
N THR A 109 10.53 36.37 -5.61
CA THR A 109 10.97 37.41 -6.56
C THR A 109 12.30 38.03 -6.13
N ALA A 110 12.43 38.37 -4.84
CA ALA A 110 13.68 38.92 -4.31
C ALA A 110 14.85 37.94 -4.40
N TRP A 111 14.60 36.63 -4.25
CA TRP A 111 15.63 35.61 -4.43
C TRP A 111 16.03 35.44 -5.89
N VAL A 112 15.07 35.38 -6.83
CA VAL A 112 15.35 35.29 -8.27
C VAL A 112 16.17 36.48 -8.75
N ALA A 113 15.88 37.70 -8.26
CA ALA A 113 16.65 38.89 -8.61
C ALA A 113 18.13 38.85 -8.18
N ARG A 114 18.46 38.05 -7.15
CA ARG A 114 19.82 37.88 -6.62
C ARG A 114 20.53 36.67 -7.18
N CYS A 115 19.82 35.58 -7.43
CA CYS A 115 20.40 34.30 -7.82
C CYS A 115 20.89 34.35 -9.28
N PRO A 116 22.18 34.11 -9.56
CA PRO A 116 22.70 34.12 -10.92
C PRO A 116 22.20 32.95 -11.78
N ARG A 117 21.50 31.97 -11.19
CA ARG A 117 20.98 30.79 -11.87
C ARG A 117 19.45 30.73 -11.76
N PRO A 118 18.75 30.26 -12.80
CA PRO A 118 17.31 30.03 -12.71
C PRO A 118 16.99 29.07 -11.56
N LEU A 119 15.99 29.45 -10.73
CA LEU A 119 15.60 28.68 -9.55
C LEU A 119 14.59 27.59 -9.91
N VAL A 120 14.84 26.36 -9.42
CA VAL A 120 13.89 25.25 -9.51
C VAL A 120 13.52 24.81 -8.10
N LEU A 121 12.24 24.87 -7.74
CA LEU A 121 11.78 24.54 -6.38
C LEU A 121 10.91 23.30 -6.36
N PHE A 122 11.28 22.34 -5.52
CA PHE A 122 10.53 21.11 -5.28
C PHE A 122 9.81 21.21 -3.93
N PHE A 123 8.50 21.45 -3.96
CA PHE A 123 7.63 21.44 -2.79
C PHE A 123 7.18 20.01 -2.52
N ASP A 124 7.89 19.34 -1.62
CA ASP A 124 7.58 17.98 -1.18
C ASP A 124 6.46 17.98 -0.15
N GLU A 125 5.60 16.97 -0.20
CA GLU A 125 4.44 16.79 0.70
C GLU A 125 3.52 18.03 0.75
N ILE A 126 3.29 18.69 -0.40
CA ILE A 126 2.40 19.86 -0.48
C ILE A 126 0.96 19.52 -0.05
N ASP A 127 0.59 18.26 -0.17
CA ASP A 127 -0.70 17.71 0.28
C ASP A 127 -0.84 17.62 1.81
N SER A 128 0.23 17.87 2.57
CA SER A 128 0.14 18.09 4.02
C SER A 128 -0.52 19.41 4.39
N LEU A 129 -0.46 20.41 3.51
CA LEU A 129 -1.16 21.68 3.73
C LEU A 129 -2.65 21.49 3.44
N THR A 130 -3.50 22.15 4.22
CA THR A 130 -4.96 22.11 4.06
C THR A 130 -5.55 23.52 4.11
N GLY A 131 -6.82 23.64 3.73
CA GLY A 131 -7.58 24.88 3.94
C GLY A 131 -6.98 26.12 3.28
N ALA A 132 -7.02 27.24 4.00
CA ALA A 132 -6.58 28.56 3.53
C ALA A 132 -5.07 28.63 3.27
N GLY A 133 -4.25 27.93 4.07
CA GLY A 133 -2.80 27.89 3.90
C GLY A 133 -2.37 27.28 2.55
N LEU A 134 -2.98 26.15 2.17
CA LEU A 134 -2.74 25.52 0.86
C LEU A 134 -3.20 26.42 -0.29
N ILE A 135 -4.44 26.95 -0.19
CA ILE A 135 -5.01 27.80 -1.25
C ILE A 135 -4.14 29.03 -1.47
N ASN A 136 -3.71 29.68 -0.40
CA ASN A 136 -2.89 30.90 -0.47
C ASN A 136 -1.51 30.63 -1.07
N THR A 137 -0.85 29.54 -0.65
CA THR A 137 0.45 29.11 -1.20
C THR A 137 0.36 28.91 -2.72
N LEU A 138 -0.67 28.21 -3.20
CA LEU A 138 -0.83 27.92 -4.62
C LEU A 138 -1.23 29.15 -5.44
N ARG A 139 -2.03 30.07 -4.87
CA ARG A 139 -2.35 31.34 -5.53
C ARG A 139 -1.11 32.19 -5.76
N GLN A 140 -0.25 32.31 -4.76
CA GLN A 140 0.98 33.08 -4.91
C GLN A 140 1.93 32.49 -5.96
N LEU A 141 2.11 31.17 -5.98
CA LEU A 141 2.89 30.50 -7.03
C LEU A 141 2.30 30.73 -8.42
N ARG A 142 0.95 30.73 -8.54
CA ARG A 142 0.25 31.01 -9.79
C ARG A 142 0.45 32.43 -10.25
N ASP A 143 0.29 33.37 -9.34
CA ASP A 143 0.32 34.80 -9.63
C ASP A 143 1.73 35.18 -10.09
N GLY A 144 2.78 34.63 -9.46
CA GLY A 144 4.16 34.79 -9.94
C GLY A 144 4.40 34.14 -11.31
N TYR A 145 3.91 32.93 -11.55
CA TYR A 145 4.07 32.23 -12.83
C TYR A 145 3.36 32.94 -14.01
N THR A 146 2.15 33.45 -13.77
CA THR A 146 1.30 34.04 -14.82
C THR A 146 1.51 35.54 -14.97
N GLY A 147 1.91 36.24 -13.91
CA GLY A 147 2.06 37.69 -13.87
C GLY A 147 3.45 38.18 -14.28
N ASP A 148 4.54 37.52 -13.83
CA ASP A 148 5.91 37.99 -14.06
C ASP A 148 6.90 36.82 -14.22
N ARG A 149 6.70 36.06 -15.30
CA ARG A 149 7.39 34.80 -15.56
C ARG A 149 8.92 34.90 -15.58
N GLU A 150 9.46 36.02 -16.06
CA GLU A 150 10.91 36.25 -16.20
C GLU A 150 11.58 36.63 -14.88
N ARG A 151 10.84 37.19 -13.92
CA ARG A 151 11.36 37.62 -12.61
C ARG A 151 10.92 36.73 -11.45
N PHE A 152 10.29 35.61 -11.76
CA PHE A 152 9.82 34.64 -10.79
C PHE A 152 10.53 33.29 -10.96
N VAL A 153 10.21 32.36 -10.05
CA VAL A 153 10.84 31.03 -10.00
C VAL A 153 10.73 30.35 -11.37
N TYR A 154 11.82 29.76 -11.83
CA TYR A 154 11.90 29.26 -13.19
C TYR A 154 11.08 27.98 -13.40
N SER A 155 11.06 27.06 -12.44
CA SER A 155 10.16 25.91 -12.47
C SER A 155 9.80 25.51 -11.04
N VAL A 156 8.55 25.06 -10.84
CA VAL A 156 8.05 24.57 -9.56
C VAL A 156 7.48 23.18 -9.75
N VAL A 157 7.93 22.28 -8.89
CA VAL A 157 7.44 20.90 -8.81
C VAL A 157 6.68 20.72 -7.51
N LEU A 158 5.37 20.49 -7.63
CA LEU A 158 4.49 20.22 -6.49
C LEU A 158 4.38 18.71 -6.31
N CYS A 159 4.85 18.19 -5.18
CA CYS A 159 4.88 16.76 -4.90
C CYS A 159 3.96 16.37 -3.74
N GLY A 160 3.13 15.34 -3.95
CA GLY A 160 2.20 14.85 -2.92
C GLY A 160 1.62 13.47 -3.24
N LEU A 161 0.62 13.05 -2.46
CA LEU A 161 -0.06 11.76 -2.65
C LEU A 161 -1.11 11.76 -3.77
N ARG A 162 -1.64 12.92 -4.16
CA ARG A 162 -2.75 13.04 -5.13
C ARG A 162 -2.45 14.04 -6.23
N ASP A 163 -3.18 13.97 -7.34
CA ASP A 163 -3.19 15.07 -8.31
C ASP A 163 -3.73 16.33 -7.61
N VAL A 164 -3.17 17.49 -7.97
CA VAL A 164 -3.65 18.80 -7.51
C VAL A 164 -5.15 19.00 -7.76
N ARG A 165 -5.74 18.35 -8.78
CA ARG A 165 -7.18 18.33 -9.04
C ARG A 165 -8.00 17.81 -7.86
N ASP A 166 -7.43 16.93 -7.05
CA ASP A 166 -8.07 16.31 -5.87
C ASP A 166 -7.85 17.12 -4.58
N TYR A 167 -7.01 18.17 -4.61
CA TYR A 167 -6.90 19.13 -3.50
C TYR A 167 -8.18 19.93 -3.27
N LYS A 168 -9.13 19.92 -4.23
CA LYS A 168 -10.47 20.47 -4.04
C LYS A 168 -11.19 19.87 -2.82
N ALA A 169 -11.01 18.57 -2.58
CA ALA A 169 -11.61 17.91 -1.42
C ALA A 169 -10.85 18.22 -0.10
N ALA A 170 -9.53 18.40 -0.15
CA ALA A 170 -8.70 18.76 1.01
C ALA A 170 -8.86 20.24 1.43
N ALA A 171 -9.32 21.10 0.52
CA ALA A 171 -9.62 22.50 0.77
C ALA A 171 -10.95 22.74 1.54
N GLY A 172 -11.65 21.69 1.97
CA GLY A 172 -12.87 21.78 2.79
C GLY A 172 -14.09 22.41 2.09
N GLY A 173 -14.03 22.63 0.78
CA GLY A 173 -15.09 23.28 0.00
C GLY A 173 -15.93 22.31 -0.81
N ASP A 174 -17.21 22.65 -0.99
CA ASP A 174 -18.10 22.04 -1.98
C ASP A 174 -17.41 22.03 -3.36
N PRO A 175 -17.20 20.86 -4.01
CA PRO A 175 -16.51 20.73 -5.29
C PRO A 175 -17.05 21.65 -6.39
N THR A 176 -18.30 22.10 -6.25
CA THR A 176 -19.00 22.98 -7.19
C THR A 176 -18.77 24.48 -6.96
N ARG A 177 -18.25 24.90 -5.80
CA ARG A 177 -18.05 26.33 -5.44
C ARG A 177 -16.74 26.93 -5.92
N LEU A 178 -15.77 26.11 -6.31
CA LEU A 178 -14.53 26.56 -6.92
C LEU A 178 -14.76 26.68 -8.43
N GLY A 179 -15.18 27.87 -8.87
CA GLY A 179 -15.40 28.22 -10.28
C GLY A 179 -14.19 27.97 -11.20
N SER A 180 -14.37 28.20 -12.49
CA SER A 180 -13.43 27.89 -13.60
C SER A 180 -12.02 28.48 -13.50
N SER A 181 -11.74 29.35 -12.52
CA SER A 181 -10.45 30.02 -12.29
C SER A 181 -9.63 29.38 -11.15
N SER A 182 -9.64 28.05 -11.05
CA SER A 182 -9.00 27.32 -9.96
C SER A 182 -7.50 27.66 -9.77
N PRO A 183 -7.02 27.90 -8.53
CA PRO A 183 -5.59 28.13 -8.24
C PRO A 183 -4.70 26.94 -8.65
N PHE A 184 -5.32 25.79 -8.89
CA PHE A 184 -4.74 24.55 -9.35
C PHE A 184 -4.43 24.51 -10.87
N ASN A 185 -4.73 25.58 -11.62
CA ASN A 185 -4.63 25.64 -13.08
C ASN A 185 -3.34 26.31 -13.60
N ILE A 186 -2.24 26.24 -12.83
CA ILE A 186 -0.88 26.66 -13.27
C ILE A 186 -0.23 25.59 -14.15
N LYS A 187 -0.88 24.44 -14.29
CA LYS A 187 -0.22 23.20 -14.72
C LYS A 187 -0.14 23.03 -16.23
N VAL A 188 1.00 22.51 -16.68
CA VAL A 188 1.12 21.91 -18.01
C VAL A 188 0.71 20.44 -17.97
N ARG A 189 1.23 19.63 -17.03
CA ARG A 189 0.89 18.19 -16.84
C ARG A 189 1.10 17.69 -15.39
N SER A 190 0.59 16.49 -15.10
CA SER A 190 0.85 15.73 -13.86
C SER A 190 1.69 14.49 -14.23
N ILE A 191 2.79 14.24 -13.52
CA ILE A 191 3.62 13.04 -13.63
C ILE A 191 3.29 12.13 -12.46
N ARG A 192 3.04 10.86 -12.76
CA ARG A 192 2.95 9.83 -11.74
C ARG A 192 4.31 9.13 -11.61
N ILE A 193 4.82 8.99 -10.40
CA ILE A 193 5.94 8.06 -10.18
C ILE A 193 5.37 6.64 -10.17
N GLU A 194 5.82 5.82 -11.10
CA GLU A 194 5.39 4.43 -11.23
C GLU A 194 6.16 3.50 -10.27
N ASP A 195 5.57 2.33 -10.04
CA ASP A 195 6.26 1.22 -9.40
C ASP A 195 7.33 0.67 -10.35
N PHE A 196 8.36 0.02 -9.82
CA PHE A 196 9.42 -0.55 -10.66
C PHE A 196 8.87 -1.63 -11.58
N THR A 197 9.33 -1.66 -12.82
CA THR A 197 9.19 -2.83 -13.69
C THR A 197 10.06 -3.98 -13.20
N ARG A 198 9.80 -5.21 -13.69
CA ARG A 198 10.65 -6.37 -13.40
C ARG A 198 12.13 -6.12 -13.77
N ALA A 199 12.36 -5.43 -14.89
CA ALA A 199 13.70 -5.08 -15.35
C ALA A 199 14.40 -4.11 -14.39
N GLU A 200 13.66 -3.12 -13.90
CA GLU A 200 14.14 -2.14 -12.91
C GLU A 200 14.44 -2.78 -11.55
N VAL A 201 13.61 -3.71 -11.07
CA VAL A 201 13.91 -4.50 -9.85
C VAL A 201 15.19 -5.31 -10.04
N THR A 202 15.35 -5.95 -11.20
CA THR A 202 16.56 -6.72 -11.53
C THR A 202 17.80 -5.83 -11.56
N ALA A 203 17.71 -4.66 -12.21
CA ALA A 203 18.80 -3.69 -12.27
C ALA A 203 19.16 -3.17 -10.89
N LEU A 204 18.16 -2.88 -10.04
CA LEU A 204 18.36 -2.43 -8.67
C LEU A 204 19.12 -3.48 -7.83
N TYR A 205 18.72 -4.75 -7.89
CA TYR A 205 19.41 -5.81 -7.13
C TYR A 205 20.79 -6.13 -7.70
N ALA A 206 20.99 -5.97 -9.01
CA ALA A 206 22.30 -6.13 -9.63
C ALA A 206 23.33 -5.10 -9.13
N GLN A 207 22.89 -3.90 -8.68
CA GLN A 207 23.78 -2.94 -8.03
C GLN A 207 24.40 -3.54 -6.75
N HIS A 208 23.59 -4.16 -5.90
CA HIS A 208 24.08 -4.87 -4.70
C HIS A 208 25.06 -5.99 -5.05
N THR A 209 24.74 -6.79 -6.07
CA THR A 209 25.64 -7.85 -6.54
C THR A 209 26.97 -7.31 -7.05
N ALA A 210 26.95 -6.17 -7.75
CA ALA A 210 28.18 -5.52 -8.23
C ALA A 210 29.03 -4.95 -7.08
N GLU A 211 28.40 -4.44 -6.02
CA GLU A 211 29.08 -3.83 -4.87
C GLU A 211 29.63 -4.87 -3.88
N THR A 212 28.90 -5.95 -3.65
CA THR A 212 29.19 -6.92 -2.57
C THR A 212 29.67 -8.28 -3.08
N GLY A 213 29.44 -8.60 -4.35
CA GLY A 213 29.65 -9.94 -4.92
C GLY A 213 28.53 -10.94 -4.57
N GLN A 214 27.55 -10.57 -3.74
CA GLN A 214 26.43 -11.43 -3.39
C GLN A 214 25.38 -11.45 -4.50
N GLY A 215 25.23 -12.60 -5.16
CA GLY A 215 24.26 -12.79 -6.25
C GLY A 215 22.84 -13.11 -5.80
N PHE A 216 21.88 -12.85 -6.69
CA PHE A 216 20.50 -13.34 -6.61
C PHE A 216 20.26 -14.36 -7.73
N SER A 217 19.51 -15.42 -7.44
CA SER A 217 19.02 -16.33 -8.47
C SER A 217 17.90 -15.67 -9.30
N ASP A 218 17.70 -16.12 -10.55
CA ASP A 218 16.63 -15.60 -11.41
C ASP A 218 15.24 -15.78 -10.78
N ARG A 219 15.02 -16.91 -10.09
CA ARG A 219 13.76 -17.18 -9.39
C ARG A 219 13.55 -16.26 -8.20
N ALA A 220 14.62 -15.90 -7.47
CA ALA A 220 14.52 -14.91 -6.40
C ALA A 220 14.07 -13.55 -6.95
N LEU A 221 14.60 -13.13 -8.09
CA LEU A 221 14.22 -11.88 -8.77
C LEU A 221 12.76 -11.91 -9.23
N ASP A 222 12.34 -13.01 -9.86
CA ASP A 222 10.96 -13.21 -10.29
C ASP A 222 9.99 -13.17 -9.12
N LEU A 223 10.33 -13.84 -8.02
CA LEU A 223 9.49 -13.92 -6.84
C LEU A 223 9.44 -12.58 -6.08
N ALA A 224 10.56 -11.86 -5.99
CA ALA A 224 10.61 -10.52 -5.42
C ALA A 224 9.72 -9.55 -6.21
N TYR A 225 9.78 -9.59 -7.55
CA TYR A 225 8.87 -8.79 -8.37
C TYR A 225 7.41 -9.23 -8.19
N PHE A 226 7.14 -10.54 -8.19
CA PHE A 226 5.78 -11.06 -8.00
C PHE A 226 5.15 -10.56 -6.69
N TYR A 227 5.85 -10.68 -5.56
CA TYR A 227 5.31 -10.29 -4.26
C TYR A 227 5.11 -8.79 -4.06
N THR A 228 5.97 -7.99 -4.68
CA THR A 228 5.96 -6.54 -4.51
C THR A 228 5.20 -5.81 -5.60
N GLN A 229 5.01 -6.45 -6.76
CA GLN A 229 4.60 -5.85 -8.02
C GLN A 229 5.41 -4.58 -8.35
N GLY A 230 6.68 -4.56 -7.93
CA GLY A 230 7.58 -3.43 -8.17
C GLY A 230 7.48 -2.28 -7.19
N GLN A 231 6.62 -2.35 -6.16
CA GLN A 231 6.49 -1.24 -5.22
C GLN A 231 7.85 -0.93 -4.57
N PRO A 232 8.39 0.30 -4.74
CA PRO A 232 9.78 0.59 -4.42
C PRO A 232 10.19 0.27 -2.99
N TRP A 233 9.37 0.63 -2.00
CA TRP A 233 9.68 0.32 -0.60
C TRP A 233 9.64 -1.18 -0.32
N LEU A 234 8.64 -1.90 -0.81
CA LEU A 234 8.54 -3.35 -0.61
C LEU A 234 9.72 -4.09 -1.26
N VAL A 235 10.15 -3.66 -2.45
CA VAL A 235 11.33 -4.21 -3.13
C VAL A 235 12.57 -4.03 -2.25
N ASN A 236 12.84 -2.82 -1.78
CA ASN A 236 14.00 -2.58 -0.92
C ASN A 236 13.87 -3.29 0.44
N ALA A 237 12.69 -3.32 1.03
CA ALA A 237 12.43 -3.98 2.31
C ALA A 237 12.63 -5.49 2.24
N LEU A 238 12.23 -6.15 1.14
CA LEU A 238 12.50 -7.58 0.95
C LEU A 238 14.00 -7.86 0.86
N ALA A 239 14.74 -7.06 0.09
CA ALA A 239 16.19 -7.22 0.00
C ALA A 239 16.87 -7.01 1.36
N ALA A 240 16.53 -5.93 2.07
CA ALA A 240 17.05 -5.62 3.40
C ALA A 240 16.72 -6.72 4.42
N GLU A 241 15.50 -7.26 4.41
CA GLU A 241 15.13 -8.37 5.29
C GLU A 241 15.98 -9.63 5.04
N VAL A 242 16.29 -9.96 3.78
CA VAL A 242 17.16 -11.10 3.47
C VAL A 242 18.61 -10.84 3.87
N ILE A 243 19.14 -9.67 3.52
CA ILE A 243 20.56 -9.34 3.64
C ILE A 243 20.91 -9.01 5.09
N GLU A 244 20.16 -8.11 5.72
CA GLU A 244 20.48 -7.52 7.01
C GLU A 244 19.85 -8.31 8.17
N GLU A 245 18.54 -8.55 8.12
CA GLU A 245 17.80 -9.15 9.23
C GLU A 245 17.95 -10.67 9.30
N MET A 246 17.91 -11.34 8.14
CA MET A 246 18.14 -12.78 8.04
C MET A 246 19.63 -13.13 7.98
N GLY A 247 20.51 -12.17 7.67
CA GLY A 247 21.95 -12.36 7.60
C GLY A 247 22.38 -13.42 6.57
N ILE A 248 21.67 -13.52 5.45
CA ILE A 248 22.03 -14.48 4.41
C ILE A 248 23.30 -13.98 3.72
N GLU A 249 24.37 -14.78 3.79
CA GLU A 249 25.67 -14.46 3.14
C GLU A 249 25.86 -15.19 1.81
N SER A 250 25.07 -16.25 1.56
CA SER A 250 25.10 -17.01 0.31
C SER A 250 24.30 -16.34 -0.81
N THR A 251 24.30 -16.95 -2.00
CA THR A 251 23.41 -16.54 -3.09
C THR A 251 21.96 -16.56 -2.64
N ILE A 252 21.24 -15.47 -2.91
CA ILE A 252 19.85 -15.30 -2.49
C ILE A 252 18.93 -16.09 -3.43
N THR A 253 18.13 -17.00 -2.84
CA THR A 253 17.22 -17.91 -3.55
C THR A 253 15.75 -17.53 -3.35
N GLU A 254 14.85 -18.17 -4.11
CA GLU A 254 13.41 -18.03 -3.95
C GLU A 254 12.94 -18.34 -2.51
N ASP A 255 13.53 -19.34 -1.86
CA ASP A 255 13.19 -19.71 -0.47
C ASP A 255 13.54 -18.59 0.53
N HIS A 256 14.66 -17.89 0.30
CA HIS A 256 15.04 -16.75 1.12
C HIS A 256 14.04 -15.59 0.96
N ILE A 257 13.60 -15.33 -0.27
CA ILE A 257 12.61 -14.29 -0.57
C ILE A 257 11.24 -14.64 0.03
N ASP A 258 10.80 -15.90 -0.07
CA ASP A 258 9.54 -16.35 0.52
C ASP A 258 9.55 -16.18 2.04
N ARG A 259 10.65 -16.59 2.69
CA ARG A 259 10.82 -16.41 4.14
C ARG A 259 10.86 -14.94 4.54
N ALA A 260 11.52 -14.08 3.76
CA ALA A 260 11.57 -12.65 4.01
C ALA A 260 10.19 -11.98 3.87
N LYS A 261 9.40 -12.38 2.87
CA LYS A 261 8.00 -11.93 2.70
C LYS A 261 7.19 -12.22 3.97
N GLU A 262 7.24 -13.44 4.49
CA GLU A 262 6.50 -13.84 5.69
C GLU A 262 6.91 -13.02 6.93
N ARG A 263 8.22 -12.85 7.13
CA ARG A 263 8.75 -12.02 8.23
C ARG A 263 8.32 -10.56 8.10
N LEU A 264 8.40 -10.01 6.90
CA LEU A 264 7.96 -8.65 6.61
C LEU A 264 6.47 -8.45 6.91
N ILE A 265 5.60 -9.40 6.55
CA ILE A 265 4.17 -9.34 6.84
C ILE A 265 3.90 -9.38 8.34
N VAL A 266 4.63 -10.22 9.08
CA VAL A 266 4.49 -10.32 10.54
C VAL A 266 4.92 -9.02 11.23
N THR A 267 6.13 -8.53 10.92
CA THR A 267 6.70 -7.31 11.50
C THR A 267 5.92 -6.06 11.08
N ARG A 268 5.46 -5.97 9.83
CA ARG A 268 4.79 -4.78 9.33
C ARG A 268 3.35 -4.68 9.83
N ALA A 269 2.68 -5.80 10.11
CA ALA A 269 1.35 -5.75 10.74
C ALA A 269 1.38 -5.05 12.12
N THR A 270 2.51 -5.08 12.84
CA THR A 270 2.68 -4.31 14.09
C THR A 270 3.02 -2.84 13.88
N HIS A 271 3.43 -2.42 12.67
CA HIS A 271 3.79 -1.03 12.34
C HIS A 271 2.77 -0.30 11.46
N LEU A 272 1.75 -1.02 10.95
CA LEU A 272 0.72 -0.50 10.06
C LEU A 272 -0.54 -0.01 10.79
N ASP A 273 -0.40 0.51 12.00
CA ASP A 273 -1.48 1.20 12.71
C ASP A 273 -2.03 2.37 11.85
N SER A 274 -1.16 3.07 11.13
CA SER A 274 -1.56 4.12 10.19
C SER A 274 -2.43 3.62 9.02
N LEU A 275 -2.36 2.32 8.69
CA LEU A 275 -3.23 1.71 7.68
C LEU A 275 -4.57 1.29 8.27
N ALA A 276 -4.64 0.91 9.56
CA ALA A 276 -5.88 0.51 10.22
C ALA A 276 -6.92 1.64 10.22
N ASP A 277 -6.48 2.88 10.49
CA ASP A 277 -7.33 4.07 10.42
C ASP A 277 -7.86 4.31 9.00
N LYS A 278 -7.04 4.05 7.98
CA LYS A 278 -7.43 4.20 6.57
C LYS A 278 -8.38 3.11 6.10
N LEU A 279 -8.11 1.85 6.46
CA LEU A 279 -9.01 0.73 6.17
C LEU A 279 -10.36 0.88 6.90
N SER A 280 -10.42 1.69 7.95
CA SER A 280 -11.63 2.04 8.68
C SER A 280 -12.51 3.10 7.98
N GLU A 281 -12.03 3.79 6.94
CA GLU A 281 -12.79 4.80 6.21
C GLU A 281 -13.85 4.13 5.29
N ALA A 282 -15.09 4.62 5.32
CA ALA A 282 -16.21 4.04 4.55
C ALA A 282 -15.96 3.98 3.02
N ARG A 283 -15.26 4.99 2.47
CA ARG A 283 -14.87 5.00 1.06
C ARG A 283 -13.83 3.93 0.72
N VAL A 284 -12.94 3.59 1.65
CA VAL A 284 -11.94 2.53 1.47
C VAL A 284 -12.61 1.17 1.56
N GLN A 285 -13.48 0.97 2.56
CA GLN A 285 -14.28 -0.25 2.73
C GLN A 285 -15.05 -0.63 1.48
N ARG A 286 -15.73 0.35 0.86
CA ARG A 286 -16.51 0.15 -0.38
C ARG A 286 -15.71 -0.48 -1.51
N VAL A 287 -14.39 -0.26 -1.55
CA VAL A 287 -13.51 -0.81 -2.58
C VAL A 287 -12.83 -2.10 -2.11
N ILE A 288 -12.34 -2.13 -0.87
CA ILE A 288 -11.53 -3.24 -0.36
C ILE A 288 -12.39 -4.47 0.01
N GLU A 289 -13.58 -4.27 0.57
CA GLU A 289 -14.44 -5.37 1.01
C GLU A 289 -14.88 -6.30 -0.13
N PRO A 290 -15.35 -5.81 -1.30
CA PRO A 290 -15.65 -6.66 -2.45
C PRO A 290 -14.43 -7.47 -2.93
N LEU A 291 -13.23 -6.87 -2.89
CA LEU A 291 -12.00 -7.53 -3.32
C LEU A 291 -11.61 -8.68 -2.39
N ILE A 292 -11.76 -8.50 -1.07
CA ILE A 292 -11.55 -9.58 -0.08
C ILE A 292 -12.62 -10.67 -0.26
N ALA A 293 -13.86 -10.28 -0.55
CA ALA A 293 -14.96 -11.22 -0.81
C ALA A 293 -14.81 -11.99 -2.14
N GLY A 294 -13.84 -11.61 -3.00
CA GLY A 294 -13.68 -12.20 -4.33
C GLY A 294 -14.80 -11.84 -5.30
N VAL A 295 -15.59 -10.80 -5.02
CA VAL A 295 -16.69 -10.33 -5.87
C VAL A 295 -16.30 -9.05 -6.61
N ASN A 296 -16.95 -8.80 -7.74
CA ASN A 296 -16.74 -7.54 -8.44
C ASN A 296 -17.44 -6.41 -7.68
N PRO A 297 -16.78 -5.27 -7.47
CA PRO A 297 -17.43 -4.12 -6.84
C PRO A 297 -18.55 -3.57 -7.73
N THR A 298 -19.62 -3.08 -7.11
CA THR A 298 -20.69 -2.36 -7.80
C THR A 298 -20.16 -1.01 -8.28
N VAL A 299 -20.23 -0.76 -9.59
CA VAL A 299 -19.71 0.46 -10.21
C VAL A 299 -20.80 1.53 -10.25
N ASP A 300 -20.63 2.58 -9.47
CA ASP A 300 -21.41 3.83 -9.52
C ASP A 300 -20.50 5.07 -9.49
N SER A 301 -21.07 6.27 -9.55
CA SER A 301 -20.29 7.52 -9.53
C SER A 301 -19.49 7.71 -8.24
N THR A 302 -20.00 7.25 -7.10
CA THR A 302 -19.29 7.33 -5.81
C THR A 302 -18.19 6.28 -5.69
N PHE A 303 -18.31 5.17 -6.42
CA PHE A 303 -17.29 4.14 -6.53
C PHE A 303 -16.07 4.66 -7.29
N ASN A 304 -16.24 5.46 -8.34
CA ASN A 304 -15.10 6.01 -9.09
C ASN A 304 -14.22 6.93 -8.23
N ASP A 305 -14.84 7.81 -7.43
CA ASP A 305 -14.11 8.68 -6.50
C ASP A 305 -13.41 7.87 -5.38
N ALA A 306 -14.11 6.85 -4.85
CA ALA A 306 -13.54 5.95 -3.86
C ALA A 306 -12.36 5.13 -4.44
N PHE A 307 -12.49 4.63 -5.67
CA PHE A 307 -11.45 3.91 -6.38
C PHE A 307 -10.21 4.77 -6.57
N GLY A 308 -10.36 5.99 -7.09
CA GLY A 308 -9.25 6.93 -7.25
C GLY A 308 -8.52 7.18 -5.93
N TYR A 309 -9.28 7.44 -4.86
CA TYR A 309 -8.70 7.62 -3.51
C TYR A 309 -7.92 6.39 -3.03
N VAL A 310 -8.45 5.19 -3.19
CA VAL A 310 -7.81 3.94 -2.74
C VAL A 310 -6.58 3.60 -3.59
N ALA A 311 -6.61 3.93 -4.89
CA ALA A 311 -5.46 3.81 -5.79
C ALA A 311 -4.33 4.80 -5.40
N ASP A 312 -4.67 6.03 -5.03
CA ASP A 312 -3.71 7.03 -4.55
C ASP A 312 -3.08 6.62 -3.20
N LEU A 313 -3.83 5.91 -2.35
CA LEU A 313 -3.27 5.29 -1.15
C LEU A 313 -2.28 4.14 -1.49
N GLY A 314 -2.27 3.65 -2.72
CA GLY A 314 -1.45 2.52 -3.17
C GLY A 314 -1.96 1.16 -2.69
N LEU A 315 -3.23 1.06 -2.28
CA LEU A 315 -3.81 -0.20 -1.79
C LEU A 315 -4.33 -1.08 -2.91
N ILE A 316 -4.71 -0.48 -4.04
CA ILE A 316 -5.15 -1.18 -5.25
C ILE A 316 -4.25 -0.81 -6.43
N ALA A 317 -4.17 -1.73 -7.39
CA ALA A 317 -3.50 -1.46 -8.65
C ALA A 317 -4.29 -0.39 -9.43
N PRO A 318 -3.60 0.50 -10.17
CA PRO A 318 -4.24 1.62 -10.85
C PRO A 318 -4.92 1.24 -12.18
N ASP A 319 -4.64 0.04 -12.68
CA ASP A 319 -5.14 -0.51 -13.93
C ASP A 319 -6.36 -1.42 -13.69
N SER A 320 -7.03 -1.76 -14.79
CA SER A 320 -8.15 -2.69 -14.79
C SER A 320 -7.66 -4.12 -15.10
N PRO A 321 -8.24 -5.17 -14.47
CA PRO A 321 -9.32 -5.12 -13.48
C PRO A 321 -8.85 -4.70 -12.08
N VAL A 322 -9.79 -4.21 -11.27
CA VAL A 322 -9.56 -3.79 -9.87
C VAL A 322 -8.98 -4.96 -9.08
N ARG A 323 -7.81 -4.75 -8.48
CA ARG A 323 -7.14 -5.73 -7.62
C ARG A 323 -6.34 -5.02 -6.54
N ILE A 324 -6.06 -5.71 -5.44
CA ILE A 324 -5.09 -5.23 -4.44
C ILE A 324 -3.72 -5.05 -5.11
N ALA A 325 -3.00 -4.00 -4.73
CA ALA A 325 -1.81 -3.54 -5.46
C ALA A 325 -0.72 -4.61 -5.60
N ASN A 326 -0.54 -5.45 -4.57
CA ASN A 326 0.44 -6.52 -4.58
C ASN A 326 0.07 -7.66 -3.60
N PRO A 327 0.63 -8.87 -3.77
CA PRO A 327 0.41 -10.00 -2.86
C PRO A 327 0.71 -9.72 -1.39
N ILE A 328 1.75 -8.94 -1.07
CA ILE A 328 2.06 -8.60 0.33
C ILE A 328 0.93 -7.79 0.97
N TYR A 329 0.42 -6.77 0.30
CA TYR A 329 -0.72 -5.97 0.77
C TYR A 329 -2.00 -6.78 0.90
N LYS A 330 -2.20 -7.76 0.02
CA LYS A 330 -3.34 -8.67 0.08
C LYS A 330 -3.39 -9.42 1.42
N GLU A 331 -2.23 -9.84 1.94
CA GLU A 331 -2.14 -10.52 3.25
C GLU A 331 -2.16 -9.53 4.41
N VAL A 332 -1.43 -8.42 4.29
CA VAL A 332 -1.32 -7.39 5.33
C VAL A 332 -2.68 -6.76 5.66
N ILE A 333 -3.47 -6.37 4.66
CA ILE A 333 -4.78 -5.73 4.87
C ILE A 333 -5.67 -6.63 5.75
N VAL A 334 -5.71 -7.91 5.40
CA VAL A 334 -6.50 -8.90 6.12
C VAL A 334 -5.95 -9.13 7.53
N ARG A 335 -4.63 -9.21 7.68
CA ARG A 335 -4.03 -9.36 9.00
C ARG A 335 -4.36 -8.18 9.92
N VAL A 336 -4.29 -6.96 9.39
CA VAL A 336 -4.65 -5.74 10.12
C VAL A 336 -6.13 -5.76 10.52
N LEU A 337 -7.04 -6.09 9.59
CA LEU A 337 -8.47 -6.17 9.86
C LEU A 337 -8.83 -7.28 10.88
N GLY A 338 -8.09 -8.38 10.89
CA GLY A 338 -8.27 -9.50 11.83
C GLY A 338 -7.57 -9.33 13.18
N SER A 339 -6.73 -8.31 13.35
CA SER A 339 -5.86 -8.16 14.52
C SER A 339 -6.62 -8.03 15.85
N GLY A 340 -7.77 -7.35 15.84
CA GLY A 340 -8.64 -7.25 17.01
C GLY A 340 -9.23 -8.61 17.42
N ILE A 341 -9.59 -9.44 16.43
CA ILE A 341 -10.10 -10.80 16.66
C ILE A 341 -8.98 -11.70 17.21
N GLU A 342 -7.76 -11.60 16.69
CA GLU A 342 -6.62 -12.39 17.17
C GLU A 342 -6.37 -12.23 18.68
N ARG A 343 -6.62 -11.04 19.24
CA ARG A 343 -6.44 -10.74 20.67
C ARG A 343 -7.43 -11.43 21.61
N VAL A 344 -8.60 -11.84 21.11
CA VAL A 344 -9.61 -12.57 21.90
C VAL A 344 -9.44 -14.09 21.80
N ILE A 345 -8.52 -14.58 20.96
CA ILE A 345 -8.25 -16.01 20.81
C ILE A 345 -7.21 -16.45 21.86
N THR A 346 -7.68 -17.19 22.85
CA THR A 346 -6.88 -17.71 23.97
C THR A 346 -6.16 -19.03 23.66
N ALA A 347 -6.54 -19.70 22.58
CA ALA A 347 -5.95 -20.96 22.15
C ALA A 347 -4.44 -20.81 21.89
N ALA A 348 -3.64 -21.71 22.47
CA ALA A 348 -2.19 -21.66 22.42
C ALA A 348 -1.63 -22.46 21.23
N PRO A 349 -0.77 -21.88 20.36
CA PRO A 349 -0.27 -22.54 19.15
C PRO A 349 0.39 -23.91 19.38
N ALA A 350 1.11 -24.06 20.49
CA ALA A 350 1.82 -25.29 20.84
C ALA A 350 0.87 -26.49 21.02
N GLY A 351 -0.38 -26.25 21.45
CA GLY A 351 -1.38 -27.32 21.63
C GLY A 351 -1.87 -27.94 20.33
N PHE A 352 -1.57 -27.35 19.18
CA PHE A 352 -1.96 -27.84 17.86
C PHE A 352 -0.80 -28.50 17.10
N ARG A 353 0.35 -28.71 17.75
CA ARG A 353 1.51 -29.36 17.12
C ARG A 353 1.61 -30.81 17.56
N LEU A 354 1.74 -31.69 16.57
CA LEU A 354 2.11 -33.09 16.77
C LEU A 354 3.60 -33.19 17.15
N SER A 355 3.99 -34.33 17.68
CA SER A 355 5.37 -34.57 18.16
C SER A 355 6.43 -34.48 17.06
N ASP A 356 6.05 -34.65 15.80
CA ASP A 356 6.93 -34.51 14.62
C ASP A 356 6.94 -33.09 14.02
N GLY A 357 6.24 -32.15 14.65
CA GLY A 357 6.14 -30.76 14.22
C GLY A 357 5.01 -30.47 13.22
N ARG A 358 4.27 -31.49 12.76
CA ARG A 358 3.07 -31.28 11.94
C ARG A 358 1.97 -30.58 12.73
N LEU A 359 1.06 -29.93 12.01
CA LEU A 359 -0.13 -29.30 12.55
C LEU A 359 -1.23 -30.37 12.66
N ASP A 360 -1.81 -30.52 13.85
CA ASP A 360 -3.05 -31.28 14.04
C ASP A 360 -4.21 -30.44 13.49
N PHE A 361 -4.42 -30.58 12.18
CA PHE A 361 -5.37 -29.76 11.44
C PHE A 361 -6.83 -30.13 11.78
N SER A 362 -7.10 -31.40 12.09
CA SER A 362 -8.42 -31.83 12.55
C SER A 362 -8.79 -31.22 13.91
N LEU A 363 -7.83 -31.18 14.85
CA LEU A 363 -8.01 -30.47 16.12
C LEU A 363 -8.21 -28.97 15.88
N LEU A 364 -7.42 -28.35 14.99
CA LEU A 364 -7.56 -26.94 14.63
C LEU A 364 -8.99 -26.62 14.17
N LEU A 365 -9.53 -27.39 13.23
CA LEU A 365 -10.89 -27.16 12.72
C LEU A 365 -11.94 -27.33 13.81
N THR A 366 -11.78 -28.34 14.67
CA THR A 366 -12.72 -28.62 15.77
C THR A 366 -12.72 -27.51 16.81
N GLU A 367 -11.55 -27.00 17.17
CA GLU A 367 -11.41 -25.85 18.09
C GLU A 367 -11.92 -24.57 17.44
N PHE A 368 -11.68 -24.37 16.14
CA PHE A 368 -12.29 -23.26 15.41
C PHE A 368 -13.82 -23.33 15.43
N ALA A 369 -14.42 -24.49 15.18
CA ALA A 369 -15.87 -24.66 15.23
C ALA A 369 -16.44 -24.38 16.63
N SER A 370 -15.74 -24.79 17.69
CA SER A 370 -16.10 -24.49 19.08
C SER A 370 -16.00 -22.99 19.38
N PHE A 371 -14.92 -22.35 18.97
CA PHE A 371 -14.73 -20.90 19.08
C PHE A 371 -15.80 -20.12 18.30
N TRP A 372 -16.10 -20.54 17.07
CA TRP A 372 -17.11 -19.94 16.21
C TRP A 372 -18.50 -20.02 16.85
N LYS A 373 -18.89 -21.16 17.43
CA LYS A 373 -20.15 -21.30 18.17
C LYS A 373 -20.29 -20.33 19.34
N LEU A 374 -19.19 -20.01 20.03
CA LEU A 374 -19.20 -19.15 21.22
C LEU A 374 -19.13 -17.66 20.88
N HIS A 375 -18.39 -17.30 19.83
CA HIS A 375 -18.02 -15.91 19.57
C HIS A 375 -18.39 -15.40 18.18
N GLY A 376 -18.76 -16.29 17.25
CA GLY A 376 -18.92 -15.97 15.83
C GLY A 376 -19.97 -14.90 15.54
N GLU A 377 -21.11 -14.91 16.24
CA GLU A 377 -22.17 -13.91 16.06
C GLU A 377 -21.71 -12.50 16.49
N ILE A 378 -21.12 -12.38 17.68
CA ILE A 378 -20.63 -11.10 18.23
C ILE A 378 -19.49 -10.57 17.36
N LEU A 379 -18.49 -11.42 17.11
CA LEU A 379 -17.30 -11.03 16.36
C LEU A 379 -17.60 -10.66 14.91
N SER A 380 -18.66 -11.23 14.31
CA SER A 380 -19.07 -10.87 12.95
C SER A 380 -19.99 -9.65 12.90
N GLY A 381 -20.77 -9.40 13.96
CA GLY A 381 -21.67 -8.25 14.06
C GLY A 381 -20.94 -6.92 14.21
N ASP A 382 -19.83 -6.90 14.95
CA ASP A 382 -19.09 -5.67 15.28
C ASP A 382 -18.06 -5.24 14.19
N GLN A 383 -17.93 -5.99 13.09
CA GLN A 383 -16.95 -5.66 12.05
C GLN A 383 -17.46 -4.59 11.09
N LYS A 384 -16.56 -3.65 10.76
CA LYS A 384 -16.79 -2.69 9.67
C LYS A 384 -16.84 -3.36 8.29
N TYR A 385 -16.13 -4.49 8.14
CA TYR A 385 -16.12 -5.33 6.93
C TYR A 385 -17.13 -6.47 7.10
N HIS A 386 -18.41 -6.11 7.09
CA HIS A 386 -19.49 -7.02 7.42
C HIS A 386 -19.57 -8.22 6.46
N GLU A 387 -19.36 -8.03 5.16
CA GLU A 387 -19.55 -9.06 4.13
C GLU A 387 -18.51 -10.17 4.15
N VAL A 388 -17.35 -9.90 4.74
CA VAL A 388 -16.23 -10.84 4.85
C VAL A 388 -15.91 -11.24 6.29
N ALA A 389 -16.71 -10.78 7.26
CA ALA A 389 -16.42 -10.93 8.67
C ALA A 389 -16.19 -12.39 9.12
N PRO A 390 -17.00 -13.40 8.72
CA PRO A 390 -16.73 -14.79 9.08
C PRO A 390 -15.39 -15.31 8.56
N GLN A 391 -15.02 -14.95 7.33
CA GLN A 391 -13.72 -15.31 6.76
C GLN A 391 -12.59 -14.63 7.55
N MET A 392 -12.78 -13.36 7.95
CA MET A 392 -11.83 -12.65 8.80
C MET A 392 -11.61 -13.35 10.15
N VAL A 393 -12.68 -13.87 10.75
CA VAL A 393 -12.60 -14.61 12.04
C VAL A 393 -11.80 -15.91 11.87
N LEU A 394 -12.10 -16.72 10.85
CA LEU A 394 -11.33 -17.94 10.57
C LEU A 394 -9.86 -17.62 10.27
N MET A 395 -9.60 -16.57 9.50
CA MET A 395 -8.22 -16.17 9.17
C MET A 395 -7.46 -15.68 10.39
N ALA A 396 -8.09 -14.90 11.29
CA ALA A 396 -7.49 -14.50 12.55
C ALA A 396 -7.18 -15.71 13.44
N PHE A 397 -8.06 -16.71 13.45
CA PHE A 397 -7.82 -17.98 14.15
C PHE A 397 -6.65 -18.77 13.56
N LEU A 398 -6.61 -18.93 12.24
CA LEU A 398 -5.51 -19.57 11.54
C LEU A 398 -4.19 -18.84 11.82
N HIS A 399 -4.15 -17.52 11.69
CA HIS A 399 -2.97 -16.73 12.03
C HIS A 399 -2.51 -16.97 13.46
N ARG A 400 -3.43 -16.92 14.43
CA ARG A 400 -3.07 -17.11 15.84
C ARG A 400 -2.36 -18.44 16.06
N ILE A 401 -2.87 -19.52 15.48
CA ILE A 401 -2.43 -20.91 15.72
C ILE A 401 -1.25 -21.32 14.83
N VAL A 402 -1.23 -20.89 13.58
CA VAL A 402 -0.23 -21.28 12.59
C VAL A 402 1.06 -20.47 12.76
N ASN A 403 0.99 -19.18 13.13
CA ASN A 403 2.17 -18.29 13.24
C ASN A 403 3.18 -18.66 14.35
N GLY A 404 2.97 -19.77 15.08
CA GLY A 404 3.97 -20.37 15.98
C GLY A 404 5.01 -21.25 15.27
N GLY A 405 4.98 -21.35 13.93
CA GLY A 405 5.95 -22.12 13.15
C GLY A 405 5.53 -22.51 11.73
N GLY A 406 4.43 -21.96 11.19
CA GLY A 406 3.96 -22.18 9.82
C GLY A 406 3.41 -20.91 9.17
N TYR A 407 2.81 -21.05 7.99
CA TYR A 407 2.37 -19.95 7.11
C TYR A 407 0.93 -20.16 6.63
N VAL A 408 0.24 -19.06 6.28
CA VAL A 408 -1.12 -19.07 5.71
C VAL A 408 -1.16 -18.22 4.45
N ASP A 409 -1.08 -18.85 3.29
CA ASP A 409 -1.18 -18.16 2.00
C ASP A 409 -2.63 -17.96 1.56
N ARG A 410 -2.84 -16.96 0.69
CA ARG A 410 -4.17 -16.58 0.20
C ARG A 410 -4.22 -16.40 -1.30
N GLU A 411 -5.24 -16.95 -1.94
CA GLU A 411 -5.61 -16.67 -3.33
C GLU A 411 -7.05 -16.11 -3.42
N TYR A 412 -7.20 -14.87 -3.93
CA TYR A 412 -8.48 -14.28 -4.29
C TYR A 412 -8.68 -14.38 -5.80
N GLY A 413 -9.78 -14.99 -6.22
CA GLY A 413 -10.25 -14.87 -7.59
C GLY A 413 -11.30 -13.77 -7.68
N VAL A 414 -10.90 -12.52 -7.93
CA VAL A 414 -11.84 -11.41 -8.16
C VAL A 414 -12.80 -11.77 -9.31
N GLY A 415 -14.11 -11.64 -9.06
CA GLY A 415 -15.15 -12.01 -10.03
C GLY A 415 -15.45 -13.51 -10.11
N ARG A 416 -14.79 -14.35 -9.30
CA ARG A 416 -15.03 -15.80 -9.20
C ARG A 416 -15.53 -16.23 -7.81
N GLY A 417 -15.61 -15.31 -6.85
CA GLY A 417 -16.12 -15.56 -5.49
C GLY A 417 -15.29 -16.56 -4.68
N ARG A 418 -13.98 -16.67 -4.96
CA ARG A 418 -13.06 -17.65 -4.36
C ARG A 418 -12.17 -17.03 -3.30
N ILE A 419 -12.07 -17.69 -2.16
CA ILE A 419 -11.10 -17.39 -1.10
C ILE A 419 -10.43 -18.72 -0.78
N ASP A 420 -9.42 -19.02 -1.58
CA ASP A 420 -8.57 -20.18 -1.44
C ASP A 420 -7.50 -19.87 -0.38
N LEU A 421 -7.38 -20.71 0.65
CA LEU A 421 -6.36 -20.62 1.68
C LEU A 421 -5.45 -21.84 1.64
N LEU A 422 -4.15 -21.65 1.81
CA LEU A 422 -3.18 -22.73 1.98
C LEU A 422 -2.46 -22.56 3.32
N VAL A 423 -2.61 -23.55 4.19
CA VAL A 423 -1.79 -23.64 5.40
C VAL A 423 -0.54 -24.45 5.06
N ARG A 424 0.64 -23.87 5.28
CA ARG A 424 1.95 -24.53 5.14
C ARG A 424 2.59 -24.68 6.50
N GLN A 425 2.85 -25.91 6.95
CA GLN A 425 3.54 -26.17 8.20
C GLN A 425 4.86 -26.90 7.94
N PRO A 426 6.01 -26.23 8.07
CA PRO A 426 7.31 -26.89 8.12
C PRO A 426 7.37 -27.93 9.23
N TYR A 427 7.93 -29.09 8.92
CA TYR A 427 8.16 -30.19 9.86
C TYR A 427 9.38 -31.02 9.43
N THR A 428 9.80 -31.97 10.28
CA THR A 428 10.89 -32.90 9.94
C THR A 428 10.29 -34.26 9.61
N ASP A 429 10.59 -34.77 8.41
CA ASP A 429 10.11 -36.09 7.99
C ASP A 429 10.79 -37.23 8.79
N SER A 430 10.31 -38.46 8.62
CA SER A 430 10.85 -39.64 9.31
C SER A 430 12.32 -39.95 8.96
N ALA A 431 12.87 -39.34 7.91
CA ALA A 431 14.27 -39.46 7.51
C ALA A 431 15.12 -38.28 8.01
N GLY A 432 14.57 -37.38 8.83
CA GLY A 432 15.29 -36.21 9.34
C GLY A 432 15.41 -35.05 8.35
N ARG A 433 14.66 -35.08 7.24
CA ARG A 433 14.73 -34.05 6.19
C ARG A 433 13.66 -32.99 6.41
N PRO A 434 13.92 -31.71 6.07
CA PRO A 434 12.90 -30.68 6.04
C PRO A 434 11.78 -31.05 5.07
N ALA A 435 10.54 -30.93 5.53
CA ALA A 435 9.34 -31.14 4.72
C ALA A 435 8.27 -30.09 5.09
N VAL A 436 7.25 -29.96 4.26
CA VAL A 436 6.15 -29.00 4.47
C VAL A 436 4.81 -29.72 4.33
N GLN A 437 4.02 -29.71 5.40
CA GLN A 437 2.61 -30.10 5.35
C GLN A 437 1.82 -28.99 4.67
N ARG A 438 0.86 -29.37 3.83
CA ARG A 438 0.02 -28.46 3.04
C ARG A 438 -1.44 -28.84 3.22
N GLU A 439 -2.24 -27.91 3.73
CA GLU A 439 -3.68 -28.08 3.89
C GLU A 439 -4.41 -26.98 3.12
N ALA A 440 -5.26 -27.36 2.17
CA ALA A 440 -6.01 -26.42 1.34
C ALA A 440 -7.44 -26.25 1.85
N LEU A 441 -7.88 -24.99 1.95
CA LEU A 441 -9.25 -24.63 2.30
C LEU A 441 -9.86 -23.74 1.21
N GLU A 442 -11.14 -23.94 0.94
CA GLU A 442 -11.96 -23.01 0.16
C GLU A 442 -13.04 -22.44 1.08
N LEU A 443 -13.25 -21.12 1.05
CA LEU A 443 -14.25 -20.45 1.88
C LEU A 443 -15.41 -19.91 1.04
N LYS A 444 -16.63 -20.15 1.53
CA LYS A 444 -17.88 -19.59 1.00
C LYS A 444 -18.67 -18.89 2.07
N VAL A 445 -19.40 -17.87 1.66
CA VAL A 445 -20.45 -17.23 2.46
C VAL A 445 -21.74 -17.38 1.72
N TRP A 446 -22.77 -17.90 2.39
CA TRP A 446 -24.12 -18.02 1.87
C TRP A 446 -24.98 -16.92 2.48
N ARG A 447 -25.50 -16.04 1.63
CA ARG A 447 -26.25 -14.84 1.98
C ARG A 447 -27.71 -14.92 1.52
N ASP A 448 -28.51 -13.96 1.95
CA ASP A 448 -29.94 -13.89 1.58
C ASP A 448 -30.16 -13.58 0.09
N ASP A 449 -29.21 -12.87 -0.55
CA ASP A 449 -29.22 -12.52 -1.96
C ASP A 449 -28.66 -13.61 -2.87
N ASP A 450 -27.99 -14.62 -2.31
CA ASP A 450 -27.53 -15.78 -3.06
C ASP A 450 -28.71 -16.68 -3.43
N GLN A 451 -28.85 -16.96 -4.73
CA GLN A 451 -29.97 -17.76 -5.25
C GLN A 451 -29.90 -19.24 -4.85
N THR A 452 -28.70 -19.77 -4.60
CA THR A 452 -28.46 -21.19 -4.32
C THR A 452 -27.38 -21.40 -3.27
N ASP A 453 -27.42 -22.54 -2.59
CA ASP A 453 -26.36 -22.99 -1.69
C ASP A 453 -25.00 -23.06 -2.44
N PRO A 454 -23.94 -22.37 -1.96
CA PRO A 454 -22.66 -22.32 -2.64
C PRO A 454 -21.85 -23.62 -2.57
N LEU A 455 -22.35 -24.68 -1.91
CA LEU A 455 -21.67 -25.97 -1.77
C LEU A 455 -21.14 -26.52 -3.11
N ALA A 456 -22.02 -26.68 -4.11
CA ALA A 456 -21.64 -27.29 -5.39
C ALA A 456 -20.56 -26.46 -6.11
N GLN A 457 -20.71 -25.13 -6.09
CA GLN A 457 -19.72 -24.22 -6.66
C GLN A 457 -18.39 -24.30 -5.90
N GLY A 458 -18.42 -24.31 -4.56
CA GLY A 458 -17.24 -24.43 -3.72
C GLY A 458 -16.46 -25.72 -3.97
N LEU A 459 -17.13 -26.85 -4.15
CA LEU A 459 -16.46 -28.13 -4.46
C LEU A 459 -15.73 -28.12 -5.81
N VAL A 460 -16.35 -27.57 -6.86
CA VAL A 460 -15.69 -27.43 -8.19
C VAL A 460 -14.46 -26.53 -8.09
N GLN A 461 -14.56 -25.45 -7.31
CA GLN A 461 -13.48 -24.49 -7.14
C GLN A 461 -12.33 -25.08 -6.32
N LEU A 462 -12.64 -25.80 -5.24
CA LEU A 462 -11.68 -26.53 -4.44
C LEU A 462 -10.97 -27.62 -5.26
N ASP A 463 -11.68 -28.38 -6.10
CA ASP A 463 -11.04 -29.36 -7.01
C ASP A 463 -9.98 -28.70 -7.89
N SER A 464 -10.31 -27.55 -8.49
CA SER A 464 -9.36 -26.78 -9.32
C SER A 464 -8.15 -26.30 -8.52
N TYR A 465 -8.32 -26.04 -7.22
CA TYR A 465 -7.21 -25.63 -6.36
C TYR A 465 -6.33 -26.81 -5.96
N LEU A 466 -6.95 -27.92 -5.58
CA LEU A 466 -6.27 -29.16 -5.23
C LEU A 466 -5.47 -29.74 -6.40
N ASP A 467 -5.98 -29.61 -7.64
CA ASP A 467 -5.23 -29.98 -8.86
C ASP A 467 -3.92 -29.20 -8.98
N ARG A 468 -3.96 -27.88 -8.75
CA ARG A 468 -2.76 -27.00 -8.83
C ARG A 468 -1.74 -27.31 -7.74
N LEU A 469 -2.20 -27.74 -6.58
CA LEU A 469 -1.36 -28.05 -5.43
C LEU A 469 -0.92 -29.52 -5.37
N GLU A 470 -1.48 -30.36 -6.25
CA GLU A 470 -1.34 -31.82 -6.25
C GLU A 470 -1.75 -32.45 -4.91
N LEU A 471 -2.86 -31.98 -4.34
CA LEU A 471 -3.39 -32.44 -3.05
C LEU A 471 -4.58 -33.41 -3.23
N PRO A 472 -4.64 -34.49 -2.43
CA PRO A 472 -5.71 -35.50 -2.55
C PRO A 472 -7.00 -35.14 -1.79
N THR A 473 -6.94 -34.20 -0.85
CA THR A 473 -8.03 -33.80 0.06
C THR A 473 -7.96 -32.29 0.33
N GLY A 474 -9.06 -31.72 0.80
CA GLY A 474 -9.15 -30.34 1.23
C GLY A 474 -10.36 -30.10 2.12
N VAL A 475 -10.50 -28.85 2.58
CA VAL A 475 -11.61 -28.42 3.42
C VAL A 475 -12.45 -27.39 2.70
N LEU A 476 -13.76 -27.55 2.73
CA LEU A 476 -14.70 -26.52 2.30
C LEU A 476 -15.40 -25.95 3.54
N VAL A 477 -15.31 -24.64 3.75
CA VAL A 477 -16.04 -23.95 4.82
C VAL A 477 -17.16 -23.11 4.21
N VAL A 478 -18.40 -23.34 4.62
CA VAL A 478 -19.56 -22.56 4.18
C VAL A 478 -20.15 -21.83 5.39
N PHE A 479 -19.97 -20.51 5.43
CA PHE A 479 -20.58 -19.63 6.43
C PHE A 479 -21.99 -19.23 6.00
N ASP A 480 -23.03 -19.75 6.66
CA ASP A 480 -24.43 -19.42 6.39
C ASP A 480 -24.83 -18.16 7.18
N ARG A 481 -24.95 -17.04 6.48
CA ARG A 481 -25.30 -15.73 7.04
C ARG A 481 -26.73 -15.31 6.74
N ARG A 482 -27.54 -16.19 6.16
CA ARG A 482 -28.93 -15.89 5.85
C ARG A 482 -29.69 -15.53 7.12
N ARG A 483 -30.60 -14.56 7.06
CA ARG A 483 -31.43 -14.15 8.21
C ARG A 483 -32.30 -15.29 8.76
N LYS A 484 -32.60 -16.28 7.92
CA LYS A 484 -33.41 -17.46 8.26
C LYS A 484 -32.58 -18.71 8.57
N ALA A 485 -31.25 -18.59 8.63
CA ALA A 485 -30.40 -19.72 8.99
C ALA A 485 -30.68 -20.17 10.43
N ALA A 486 -30.44 -21.45 10.71
CA ALA A 486 -30.53 -21.97 12.07
C ALA A 486 -29.51 -21.27 13.00
N PRO A 487 -29.71 -21.30 14.34
CA PRO A 487 -28.77 -20.75 15.30
C PRO A 487 -27.34 -21.25 15.07
N ILE A 488 -26.33 -20.41 15.33
CA ILE A 488 -24.92 -20.74 15.07
C ILE A 488 -24.48 -22.08 15.69
N THR A 489 -25.00 -22.41 16.87
CA THR A 489 -24.74 -23.68 17.58
C THR A 489 -25.28 -24.90 16.87
N GLU A 490 -26.43 -24.77 16.20
CA GLU A 490 -27.11 -25.84 15.47
C GLU A 490 -26.56 -26.02 14.06
N ARG A 491 -26.29 -24.93 13.34
CA ARG A 491 -25.80 -25.02 11.94
C ARG A 491 -24.31 -25.32 11.82
N THR A 492 -23.52 -25.09 12.88
CA THR A 492 -22.08 -25.36 12.85
C THR A 492 -21.78 -26.85 13.00
N GLN A 493 -21.57 -27.53 11.87
CA GLN A 493 -21.44 -28.98 11.77
C GLN A 493 -20.40 -29.42 10.74
N PHE A 494 -19.78 -30.57 11.00
CA PHE A 494 -18.88 -31.25 10.07
C PHE A 494 -19.61 -32.36 9.31
N SER A 495 -19.21 -32.58 8.06
CA SER A 495 -19.62 -33.73 7.25
C SER A 495 -18.55 -34.03 6.22
N ASP A 496 -18.45 -35.29 5.81
CA ASP A 496 -17.61 -35.68 4.68
C ASP A 496 -18.43 -35.64 3.38
N VAL A 497 -17.89 -34.99 2.36
CA VAL A 497 -18.51 -34.93 1.04
C VAL A 497 -17.51 -35.34 -0.04
N THR A 498 -18.02 -35.85 -1.15
CA THR A 498 -17.20 -36.19 -2.31
C THR A 498 -17.28 -35.07 -3.34
N SER A 499 -16.12 -34.57 -3.77
CA SER A 499 -16.05 -33.56 -4.82
C SER A 499 -16.41 -34.15 -6.20
N PRO A 500 -16.74 -33.31 -7.20
CA PRO A 500 -16.95 -33.77 -8.58
C PRO A 500 -15.77 -34.57 -9.17
N ALA A 501 -14.53 -34.28 -8.76
CA ALA A 501 -13.35 -35.05 -9.15
C ALA A 501 -13.13 -36.34 -8.33
N GLY A 502 -14.04 -36.68 -7.41
CA GLY A 502 -13.97 -37.90 -6.61
C GLY A 502 -13.08 -37.80 -5.36
N ARG A 503 -12.70 -36.59 -4.93
CA ARG A 503 -11.87 -36.39 -3.73
C ARG A 503 -12.73 -36.38 -2.46
N SER A 504 -12.17 -36.86 -1.37
CA SER A 504 -12.77 -36.72 -0.03
C SER A 504 -12.51 -35.31 0.48
N ILE A 505 -13.59 -34.58 0.79
CA ILE A 505 -13.55 -33.20 1.27
C ILE A 505 -14.23 -33.13 2.62
N VAL A 506 -13.58 -32.48 3.59
CA VAL A 506 -14.21 -32.14 4.86
C VAL A 506 -15.03 -30.87 4.66
N LEU A 507 -16.35 -30.96 4.85
CA LEU A 507 -17.26 -29.81 4.81
C LEU A 507 -17.55 -29.34 6.24
N LEU A 508 -17.16 -28.10 6.55
CA LEU A 508 -17.62 -27.36 7.72
C LEU A 508 -18.71 -26.37 7.29
N ARG A 509 -19.96 -26.63 7.68
CA ARG A 509 -21.01 -25.61 7.63
C ARG A 509 -20.98 -24.83 8.93
N ALA A 510 -21.03 -23.50 8.88
CA ALA A 510 -20.78 -22.60 10.01
C ALA A 510 -21.76 -21.41 10.03
#